data_AF-A0AA38KKF8-F1
#
_entry.id   AF-A0AA38KKF8-F1
#
_cell.length_a   1.000
_cell.length_b   1.000
_cell.length_c   1.000
_cell.angle_alpha   90.00
_cell.angle_beta   90.00
_cell.angle_gamma   90.00
#
_symmetry.space_group_name_H-M   'P 1'
#
loop_
_entity.id
_entity.type
_entity.pdbx_description
1 polymer ?
#
loop_
_entity_poly.entity_id
_entity_poly.type
_entity_poly.pdbx_seq_one_letter_code
_entity_poly.pdbx_strand_id
1 'polypeptide(L)'
;NGLTIEHSSVSFAEMIEDDEQDSREERAYRMWINSLGIETYVNNLFEDVRDGWVLLEVLEKVKSGIVNWKQASKPPIKMPFKKVENCNRVIEIGKSMQFSLVNVAGNDIVQGNKKLILAYLWQLMRYHALHMLMNLKLKGKEVSDAEILAWANSKVKEAGKESVMQSFKDKNLSTGIFFLELLDAIKRGVVNWRMVARGKTDEEKKENASYVISVARKLGCSIFLLWDDIVE
;
A
#
# COMPACT_ATOMS: atom_id res chain seq x y z
N ASN A 1 27.80 -33.93 33.43
CA ASN A 1 26.65 -33.29 34.10
C ASN A 1 27.12 -31.96 34.66
N GLY A 2 26.80 -30.78 34.14
CA GLY A 2 25.87 -30.36 33.11
C GLY A 2 26.29 -28.96 32.64
N LEU A 3 25.95 -28.65 31.39
CA LEU A 3 26.21 -27.39 30.72
C LEU A 3 25.50 -26.24 31.45
N THR A 4 26.23 -25.19 31.81
CA THR A 4 25.68 -23.86 32.08
C THR A 4 25.12 -23.32 30.76
N ILE A 5 23.79 -23.26 30.68
CA ILE A 5 23.08 -22.56 29.62
C ILE A 5 23.11 -21.08 30.01
N GLU A 6 23.99 -20.31 29.37
CA GLU A 6 23.85 -18.86 29.33
C GLU A 6 22.56 -18.53 28.58
N HIS A 7 21.53 -18.15 29.32
CA HIS A 7 20.42 -17.41 28.74
C HIS A 7 20.97 -16.05 28.31
N SER A 8 21.26 -15.89 27.03
CA SER A 8 21.40 -14.54 26.45
C SER A 8 20.06 -13.84 26.61
N SER A 9 19.99 -12.92 27.56
CA SER A 9 18.88 -11.97 27.69
C SER A 9 18.98 -11.00 26.52
N VAL A 10 18.43 -11.40 25.37
CA VAL A 10 18.14 -10.46 24.27
C VAL A 10 17.29 -9.34 24.88
N SER A 11 17.80 -8.12 24.81
CA SER A 11 17.14 -6.96 25.41
C SER A 11 15.79 -6.76 24.74
N PHE A 12 14.75 -6.38 25.49
CA PHE A 12 13.46 -5.97 24.92
C PHE A 12 13.63 -4.85 23.87
N ALA A 13 14.71 -4.07 23.97
CA ALA A 13 15.09 -3.05 22.98
C ALA A 13 15.58 -3.63 21.64
N GLU A 14 16.17 -4.84 21.61
CA GLU A 14 16.62 -5.51 20.38
C GLU A 14 15.45 -6.19 19.64
N MET A 15 14.32 -6.44 20.31
CA MET A 15 13.07 -6.88 19.68
C MET A 15 12.25 -5.72 19.08
N ILE A 16 12.69 -4.48 19.30
CA ILE A 16 12.15 -3.23 18.73
C ILE A 16 13.17 -2.68 17.72
N GLU A 17 13.72 -3.54 16.86
CA GLU A 17 14.03 -3.06 15.52
C GLU A 17 12.69 -3.02 14.77
N ASP A 18 11.91 -1.94 15.01
CA ASP A 18 10.86 -1.54 14.06
C ASP A 18 11.59 -1.35 12.74
N ASP A 19 11.47 -2.32 11.84
CA ASP A 19 12.02 -2.23 10.50
C ASP A 19 11.55 -0.89 9.92
N GLU A 20 12.50 -0.05 9.52
CA GLU A 20 12.20 1.27 8.95
C GLU A 20 11.20 1.13 7.79
N GLN A 21 11.29 0.02 7.05
CA GLN A 21 10.32 -0.35 6.02
C GLN A 21 8.93 -0.62 6.60
N ASP A 22 8.80 -1.44 7.64
CA ASP A 22 7.52 -1.74 8.29
C ASP A 22 6.85 -0.45 8.80
N SER A 23 7.63 0.50 9.32
CA SER A 23 7.14 1.81 9.75
C SER A 23 6.64 2.68 8.60
N ARG A 24 7.34 2.67 7.44
CA ARG A 24 6.90 3.36 6.23
C ARG A 24 5.61 2.77 5.67
N GLU A 25 5.55 1.45 5.57
CA GLU A 25 4.38 0.72 5.08
C GLU A 25 3.17 0.88 6.02
N GLU A 26 3.37 0.79 7.34
CA GLU A 26 2.34 1.06 8.35
C GLU A 26 1.66 2.40 8.08
N ARG A 27 2.47 3.45 7.93
CA ARG A 27 1.97 4.81 7.72
C ARG A 27 1.19 4.91 6.42
N ALA A 28 1.72 4.35 5.33
CA ALA A 28 1.06 4.37 4.04
C ALA A 28 -0.30 3.66 4.08
N TYR A 29 -0.37 2.46 4.67
CA TYR A 29 -1.62 1.72 4.79
C TYR A 29 -2.61 2.39 5.74
N ARG A 30 -2.16 2.92 6.87
CA ARG A 30 -3.01 3.66 7.80
C ARG A 30 -3.63 4.91 7.15
N MET A 31 -2.83 5.71 6.45
CA MET A 31 -3.34 6.88 5.73
C MET A 31 -4.31 6.48 4.61
N TRP A 32 -4.00 5.41 3.89
CA TRP A 32 -4.88 4.87 2.87
C TRP A 32 -6.23 4.44 3.43
N ILE A 33 -6.25 3.62 4.48
CA ILE A 33 -7.47 3.15 5.15
C ILE A 33 -8.33 4.34 5.59
N ASN A 34 -7.73 5.31 6.27
CA ASN A 34 -8.43 6.50 6.75
C ASN A 34 -8.97 7.38 5.60
N SER A 35 -8.43 7.26 4.38
CA SER A 35 -8.92 7.98 3.21
C SER A 35 -10.14 7.32 2.52
N LEU A 36 -10.46 6.05 2.85
CA LEU A 36 -11.57 5.31 2.23
C LEU A 36 -12.95 5.71 2.77
N GLY A 37 -13.01 6.54 3.81
CA GLY A 37 -14.26 6.96 4.45
C GLY A 37 -14.98 5.80 5.16
N ILE A 38 -14.22 4.91 5.82
CA ILE A 38 -14.76 3.93 6.78
C ILE A 38 -15.24 4.65 8.06
N GLU A 39 -16.05 3.98 8.90
CA GLU A 39 -16.54 4.61 10.15
C GLU A 39 -15.42 4.68 11.21
N THR A 40 -14.56 3.67 11.26
CA THR A 40 -13.49 3.58 12.26
C THR A 40 -12.25 4.34 11.81
N TYR A 41 -11.71 5.19 12.69
CA TYR A 41 -10.43 5.86 12.44
C TYR A 41 -9.27 5.00 12.99
N VAL A 42 -8.25 4.77 12.16
CA VAL A 42 -7.06 3.97 12.51
C VAL A 42 -5.94 4.89 13.00
N ASN A 43 -5.52 4.70 14.24
CA ASN A 43 -4.41 5.41 14.88
C ASN A 43 -3.12 4.58 14.88
N ASN A 44 -3.23 3.29 15.21
CA ASN A 44 -2.14 2.33 15.18
C ASN A 44 -2.61 1.12 14.38
N LEU A 45 -2.08 0.95 13.16
CA LEU A 45 -2.53 -0.10 12.26
C LEU A 45 -2.45 -1.49 12.90
N PHE A 46 -1.34 -1.82 13.58
CA PHE A 46 -1.10 -3.17 14.07
C PHE A 46 -1.96 -3.54 15.29
N GLU A 47 -2.47 -2.55 16.02
CA GLU A 47 -3.39 -2.78 17.15
C GLU A 47 -4.85 -2.68 16.73
N ASP A 48 -5.21 -1.67 15.95
CA ASP A 48 -6.61 -1.34 15.64
C ASP A 48 -7.26 -2.37 14.69
N VAL A 49 -6.48 -3.15 13.94
CA VAL A 49 -7.01 -4.19 13.03
C VAL A 49 -7.21 -5.55 13.68
N ARG A 50 -6.76 -5.75 14.93
CA ARG A 50 -6.66 -7.08 15.57
C ARG A 50 -7.98 -7.74 15.89
N ASP A 51 -9.08 -6.99 15.92
CA ASP A 51 -10.42 -7.55 16.07
C ASP A 51 -11.12 -7.84 14.73
N GLY A 52 -10.44 -7.56 13.62
CA GLY A 52 -10.89 -7.77 12.24
C GLY A 52 -11.93 -6.76 11.75
N TRP A 53 -12.46 -5.88 12.61
CA TRP A 53 -13.55 -4.98 12.24
C TRP A 53 -13.14 -3.97 11.17
N VAL A 54 -12.02 -3.28 11.38
CA VAL A 54 -11.46 -2.31 10.42
C VAL A 54 -11.23 -2.97 9.06
N LEU A 55 -10.67 -4.19 9.03
CA LEU A 55 -10.41 -4.90 7.77
C LEU A 55 -11.71 -5.27 7.04
N LEU A 56 -12.77 -5.63 7.76
CA LEU A 56 -14.10 -5.83 7.17
C LEU A 56 -14.67 -4.53 6.59
N GLU A 57 -14.54 -3.40 7.28
CA GLU A 57 -14.97 -2.10 6.72
C GLU A 57 -14.21 -1.73 5.44
N VAL A 58 -12.89 -1.94 5.43
CA VAL A 58 -12.05 -1.70 4.24
C VAL A 58 -12.48 -2.60 3.10
N LEU A 59 -12.73 -3.89 3.36
CA LEU A 59 -13.22 -4.84 2.35
C LEU A 59 -14.55 -4.38 1.73
N GLU A 60 -15.49 -3.91 2.55
CA GLU A 60 -16.78 -3.39 2.08
C GLU A 60 -16.62 -2.13 1.23
N LYS A 61 -15.67 -1.24 1.57
CA LYS A 61 -15.35 -0.06 0.75
C LYS A 61 -14.70 -0.41 -0.58
N VAL A 62 -13.78 -1.38 -0.55
CA VAL A 62 -13.05 -1.83 -1.75
C VAL A 62 -13.97 -2.61 -2.70
N LYS A 63 -14.89 -3.41 -2.16
CA LYS A 63 -15.88 -4.16 -2.93
C LYS A 63 -17.20 -4.25 -2.17
N SER A 64 -18.13 -3.37 -2.54
CA SER A 64 -19.44 -3.30 -1.89
C SER A 64 -20.20 -4.63 -1.99
N GLY A 65 -20.83 -5.02 -0.88
CA GLY A 65 -21.61 -6.24 -0.75
C GLY A 65 -20.78 -7.50 -0.49
N ILE A 66 -19.45 -7.41 -0.33
CA ILE A 66 -18.63 -8.60 -0.06
C ILE A 66 -18.70 -9.05 1.41
N VAL A 67 -19.05 -8.14 2.34
CA VAL A 67 -19.12 -8.46 3.76
C VAL A 67 -20.55 -8.80 4.16
N ASN A 68 -20.76 -10.03 4.65
CA ASN A 68 -22.02 -10.39 5.29
C ASN A 68 -22.06 -9.93 6.75
N TRP A 69 -22.43 -8.67 6.99
CA TRP A 69 -22.44 -8.05 8.33
C TRP A 69 -23.23 -8.79 9.40
N LYS A 70 -24.20 -9.65 9.05
CA LYS A 70 -24.98 -10.46 10.01
C LYS A 70 -24.14 -11.46 10.81
N GLN A 71 -22.96 -11.84 10.31
CA GLN A 71 -22.04 -12.74 11.01
C GLN A 71 -20.75 -12.00 11.45
N ALA A 72 -20.75 -10.66 11.43
CA ALA A 72 -19.66 -9.84 11.97
C ALA A 72 -20.03 -9.38 13.38
N SER A 73 -19.05 -9.30 14.26
CA SER A 73 -19.23 -8.74 15.60
C SER A 73 -18.66 -7.32 15.63
N LYS A 74 -19.53 -6.31 15.84
CA LYS A 74 -19.10 -4.90 15.96
C LYS A 74 -18.41 -4.66 17.31
N PRO A 75 -17.30 -3.89 17.36
CA PRO A 75 -16.67 -3.49 18.62
C PRO A 75 -17.61 -2.65 19.52
N PRO A 76 -17.40 -2.65 20.85
CA PRO A 76 -16.32 -3.35 21.58
C PRO A 76 -16.58 -4.86 21.73
N ILE A 77 -15.59 -5.68 21.34
CA ILE A 77 -15.69 -7.14 21.39
C ILE A 77 -15.13 -7.68 22.72
N LYS A 78 -16.01 -8.19 23.59
CA LYS A 78 -15.62 -8.77 24.90
C LYS A 78 -15.09 -10.20 24.81
N MET A 79 -15.68 -11.02 23.94
CA MET A 79 -15.34 -12.44 23.85
C MET A 79 -14.20 -12.66 22.84
N PRO A 80 -13.04 -13.21 23.23
CA PRO A 80 -11.89 -13.35 22.34
C PRO A 80 -12.19 -14.13 21.05
N PHE A 81 -13.01 -15.17 21.12
CA PHE A 81 -13.37 -15.98 19.95
C PHE A 81 -14.12 -15.16 18.87
N LYS A 82 -14.83 -14.09 19.24
CA LYS A 82 -15.50 -13.20 18.29
C LYS A 82 -14.52 -12.36 17.45
N LYS A 83 -13.35 -12.03 18.00
CA LYS A 83 -12.25 -11.41 17.23
C LYS A 83 -11.71 -12.39 16.18
N VAL A 84 -11.52 -13.65 16.59
CA VAL A 84 -11.08 -14.73 15.70
C VAL A 84 -12.10 -14.99 14.59
N GLU A 85 -13.41 -15.00 14.91
CA GLU A 85 -14.48 -15.14 13.90
C GLU A 85 -14.44 -14.02 12.86
N ASN A 86 -14.31 -12.75 13.27
CA ASN A 86 -14.16 -11.63 12.35
C ASN A 86 -12.92 -11.79 11.45
N CYS A 87 -11.75 -12.09 12.04
CA CYS A 87 -10.50 -12.23 11.31
C CYS A 87 -10.52 -13.45 10.36
N ASN A 88 -11.17 -14.56 10.74
CA ASN A 88 -11.36 -15.69 9.83
C ASN A 88 -12.16 -15.27 8.59
N ARG A 89 -13.21 -14.45 8.77
CA ARG A 89 -13.98 -13.91 7.64
C ARG A 89 -13.17 -12.98 6.75
N VAL A 90 -12.28 -12.16 7.32
CA VAL A 90 -11.31 -11.35 6.55
C VAL A 90 -10.45 -12.23 5.65
N ILE A 91 -9.93 -13.35 6.18
CA ILE A 91 -9.13 -14.32 5.43
C ILE A 91 -9.96 -15.05 4.37
N GLU A 92 -11.16 -15.50 4.71
CA GLU A 92 -12.09 -16.18 3.78
C GLU A 92 -12.45 -15.28 2.59
N ILE A 93 -12.79 -14.02 2.86
CA ILE A 93 -13.07 -13.02 1.83
C ILE A 93 -11.81 -12.80 0.97
N GLY A 94 -10.65 -12.61 1.58
CA GLY A 94 -9.39 -12.45 0.85
C GLY A 94 -9.10 -13.63 -0.09
N LYS A 95 -9.33 -14.87 0.37
CA LYS A 95 -9.21 -16.08 -0.47
C LYS A 95 -10.22 -16.07 -1.63
N SER A 96 -11.46 -15.64 -1.39
CA SER A 96 -12.47 -15.50 -2.45
C SER A 96 -12.10 -14.43 -3.49
N MET A 97 -11.29 -13.45 -3.11
CA MET A 97 -10.70 -12.42 -3.96
C MET A 97 -9.35 -12.84 -4.57
N GLN A 98 -8.99 -14.13 -4.44
CA GLN A 98 -7.75 -14.72 -4.95
C GLN A 98 -6.46 -14.16 -4.32
N PHE A 99 -6.53 -13.68 -3.08
CA PHE A 99 -5.32 -13.32 -2.34
C PHE A 99 -4.52 -14.59 -1.98
N SER A 100 -3.20 -14.49 -2.08
CA SER A 100 -2.27 -15.52 -1.62
C SER A 100 -2.20 -15.50 -0.10
N LEU A 101 -3.01 -16.36 0.53
CA LEU A 101 -3.14 -16.49 1.99
C LEU A 101 -2.89 -17.95 2.41
N VAL A 102 -1.85 -18.56 1.82
CA VAL A 102 -1.43 -19.93 2.13
C VAL A 102 -0.90 -19.97 3.56
N ASN A 103 -1.44 -20.89 4.37
CA ASN A 103 -1.11 -21.03 5.79
C ASN A 103 -1.35 -19.77 6.65
N VAL A 104 -2.23 -18.86 6.22
CA VAL A 104 -2.67 -17.70 7.02
C VAL A 104 -4.04 -18.00 7.63
N ALA A 105 -4.18 -17.73 8.92
CA ALA A 105 -5.40 -17.89 9.70
C ALA A 105 -5.83 -16.56 10.35
N GLY A 106 -7.10 -16.45 10.75
CA GLY A 106 -7.59 -15.25 11.42
C GLY A 106 -6.87 -14.97 12.74
N ASN A 107 -6.38 -16.01 13.43
CA ASN A 107 -5.62 -15.86 14.67
C ASN A 107 -4.29 -15.13 14.48
N ASP A 108 -3.68 -15.17 13.29
CA ASP A 108 -2.46 -14.40 13.01
C ASP A 108 -2.70 -12.88 13.08
N ILE A 109 -3.86 -12.43 12.62
CA ILE A 109 -4.30 -11.03 12.72
C ILE A 109 -4.60 -10.68 14.18
N VAL A 110 -5.31 -11.56 14.91
CA VAL A 110 -5.60 -11.35 16.34
C VAL A 110 -4.32 -11.23 17.17
N GLN A 111 -3.28 -12.00 16.82
CA GLN A 111 -1.96 -11.93 17.46
C GLN A 111 -1.15 -10.71 17.05
N GLY A 112 -1.58 -9.93 16.06
CA GLY A 112 -0.87 -8.73 15.60
C GLY A 112 0.37 -9.06 14.77
N ASN A 113 0.35 -10.15 13.99
CA ASN A 113 1.48 -10.50 13.13
C ASN A 113 1.68 -9.44 12.04
N LYS A 114 2.61 -8.49 12.28
CA LYS A 114 2.87 -7.32 11.43
C LYS A 114 3.06 -7.71 9.96
N LYS A 115 3.94 -8.67 9.69
CA LYS A 115 4.25 -9.14 8.33
C LYS A 115 3.03 -9.66 7.58
N LEU A 116 2.18 -10.45 8.24
CA LEU A 116 0.97 -10.99 7.62
C LEU A 116 -0.10 -9.91 7.42
N ILE A 117 -0.20 -8.94 8.33
CA ILE A 117 -1.08 -7.77 8.19
C ILE A 117 -0.64 -6.91 7.01
N LEU A 118 0.65 -6.56 6.90
CA LEU A 118 1.19 -5.78 5.78
C LEU A 118 1.00 -6.52 4.45
N ALA A 119 1.30 -7.82 4.40
CA ALA A 119 1.10 -8.64 3.20
C ALA A 119 -0.38 -8.72 2.77
N TYR A 120 -1.32 -8.75 3.73
CA TYR A 120 -2.75 -8.72 3.42
C TYR A 120 -3.17 -7.35 2.87
N LEU A 121 -2.74 -6.27 3.52
CA LEU A 121 -3.07 -4.89 3.12
C LEU A 121 -2.46 -4.51 1.77
N TRP A 122 -1.25 -4.99 1.46
CA TRP A 122 -0.64 -4.85 0.14
C TRP A 122 -1.53 -5.43 -0.96
N GLN A 123 -1.99 -6.68 -0.78
CA GLN A 123 -2.89 -7.34 -1.73
C GLN A 123 -4.22 -6.59 -1.86
N LEU A 124 -4.78 -6.11 -0.74
CA LEU A 124 -6.04 -5.39 -0.73
C LEU A 124 -5.95 -4.01 -1.39
N MET A 125 -4.90 -3.24 -1.12
CA MET A 125 -4.64 -1.95 -1.78
C MET A 125 -4.39 -2.14 -3.27
N ARG A 126 -3.60 -3.15 -3.65
CA ARG A 126 -3.37 -3.50 -5.07
C ARG A 126 -4.67 -3.87 -5.77
N TYR A 127 -5.49 -4.73 -5.16
CA TYR A 127 -6.81 -5.10 -5.67
C TYR A 127 -7.65 -3.85 -5.89
N HIS A 128 -7.74 -2.98 -4.89
CA HIS A 128 -8.51 -1.74 -4.99
C HIS A 128 -8.04 -0.86 -6.16
N ALA A 129 -6.73 -0.65 -6.33
CA ALA A 129 -6.19 0.16 -7.41
C ALA A 129 -6.51 -0.43 -8.80
N LEU A 130 -6.32 -1.74 -8.99
CA LEU A 130 -6.63 -2.40 -10.25
C LEU A 130 -8.13 -2.39 -10.55
N HIS A 131 -8.98 -2.63 -9.56
CA HIS A 131 -10.43 -2.59 -9.73
C HIS A 131 -10.94 -1.19 -10.09
N MET A 132 -10.36 -0.14 -9.52
CA MET A 132 -10.65 1.24 -9.92
C MET A 132 -10.30 1.49 -11.39
N LEU A 133 -9.14 1.01 -11.86
CA LEU A 133 -8.75 1.12 -13.27
C LEU A 133 -9.65 0.31 -14.20
N MET A 134 -10.06 -0.89 -13.78
CA MET A 134 -11.00 -1.74 -14.53
C MET A 134 -12.37 -1.08 -14.69
N ASN A 135 -12.90 -0.46 -13.63
CA ASN A 135 -14.19 0.24 -13.67
C ASN A 135 -14.16 1.47 -14.61
N LEU A 136 -12.99 2.10 -14.78
CA LEU A 136 -12.79 3.21 -15.73
C LEU A 136 -12.64 2.73 -17.18
N LYS A 137 -12.01 1.57 -17.40
CA LYS A 137 -12.02 0.91 -18.71
C LYS A 137 -13.45 0.40 -18.95
N LEU A 138 -14.26 1.16 -19.69
CA LEU A 138 -15.63 0.84 -20.16
C LEU A 138 -15.79 -0.51 -20.93
N LYS A 139 -14.79 -1.38 -20.90
CA LYS A 139 -14.71 -2.68 -21.57
C LYS A 139 -14.47 -3.87 -20.62
N GLY A 140 -14.37 -3.65 -19.30
CA GLY A 140 -14.30 -4.73 -18.31
C GLY A 140 -13.11 -5.70 -18.43
N LYS A 141 -12.06 -5.32 -19.17
CA LYS A 141 -10.84 -6.12 -19.28
C LYS A 141 -9.98 -5.92 -18.04
N GLU A 142 -9.45 -7.03 -17.52
CA GLU A 142 -8.46 -7.01 -16.45
C GLU A 142 -7.28 -6.12 -16.81
N VAL A 143 -6.87 -5.28 -15.85
CA VAL A 143 -5.72 -4.40 -16.00
C VAL A 143 -4.50 -5.12 -15.44
N SER A 144 -3.51 -5.38 -16.28
CA SER A 144 -2.24 -5.98 -15.85
C SER A 144 -1.15 -4.91 -15.66
N ASP A 145 -0.11 -5.26 -14.90
CA ASP A 145 1.06 -4.40 -14.71
C ASP A 145 1.71 -4.02 -16.06
N ALA A 146 1.72 -4.95 -17.02
CA ALA A 146 2.23 -4.70 -18.37
C ALA A 146 1.41 -3.66 -19.13
N GLU A 147 0.09 -3.64 -18.96
CA GLU A 147 -0.77 -2.62 -19.56
C GLU A 147 -0.55 -1.23 -18.93
N ILE A 148 -0.36 -1.16 -17.61
CA ILE A 148 -0.06 0.10 -16.91
C ILE A 148 1.30 0.64 -17.37
N LEU A 149 2.31 -0.24 -17.46
CA LEU A 149 3.64 0.08 -17.96
C LEU A 149 3.58 0.63 -19.40
N ALA A 150 2.88 -0.10 -20.29
CA ALA A 150 2.72 0.30 -21.69
C ALA A 150 1.99 1.64 -21.83
N TRP A 151 0.92 1.85 -21.05
CA TRP A 151 0.19 3.11 -21.05
C TRP A 151 1.08 4.28 -20.64
N ALA A 152 1.84 4.16 -19.55
CA ALA A 152 2.68 5.23 -19.06
C ALA A 152 3.78 5.60 -20.08
N ASN A 153 4.46 4.59 -20.63
CA ASN A 153 5.48 4.82 -21.67
C ASN A 153 4.88 5.44 -22.95
N SER A 154 3.70 4.98 -23.40
CA SER A 154 3.01 5.59 -24.54
C SER A 154 2.68 7.06 -24.28
N LYS A 155 2.18 7.36 -23.08
CA LYS A 155 1.77 8.71 -22.69
C LYS A 155 2.93 9.69 -22.69
N VAL A 156 4.08 9.28 -22.14
CA VAL A 156 5.33 10.06 -22.14
C VAL A 156 5.82 10.27 -23.58
N LYS A 157 5.85 9.20 -24.39
CA LYS A 157 6.28 9.27 -25.80
C LYS A 157 5.40 10.18 -26.66
N GLU A 158 4.09 10.10 -26.51
CA GLU A 158 3.11 10.96 -27.22
C GLU A 158 3.28 12.45 -26.86
N ALA A 159 3.81 12.75 -25.68
CA ALA A 159 4.16 14.12 -25.27
C ALA A 159 5.52 14.59 -25.81
N GLY A 160 6.20 13.79 -26.63
CA GLY A 160 7.51 14.12 -27.22
C GLY A 160 8.66 14.01 -26.23
N LYS A 161 8.50 13.21 -25.17
CA LYS A 161 9.51 12.95 -24.15
C LYS A 161 10.23 11.63 -24.41
N GLU A 162 11.46 11.52 -23.95
CA GLU A 162 12.35 10.40 -24.28
C GLU A 162 12.46 9.33 -23.18
N SER A 163 12.05 9.63 -21.95
CA SER A 163 12.18 8.65 -20.86
C SER A 163 11.25 7.46 -21.05
N VAL A 164 11.73 6.28 -20.67
CA VAL A 164 11.02 5.02 -20.75
C VAL A 164 11.35 4.21 -19.50
N MET A 165 10.35 3.58 -18.90
CA MET A 165 10.56 2.61 -17.83
C MET A 165 10.41 1.18 -18.35
N GLN A 166 11.35 0.30 -18.03
CA GLN A 166 11.31 -1.11 -18.42
C GLN A 166 10.46 -1.97 -17.48
N SER A 167 10.37 -1.55 -16.22
CA SER A 167 9.54 -2.17 -15.19
C SER A 167 9.31 -1.19 -14.04
N PHE A 168 8.41 -1.51 -13.11
CA PHE A 168 8.27 -0.75 -11.85
C PHE A 168 9.48 -0.87 -10.90
N LYS A 169 10.50 -1.66 -11.27
CA LYS A 169 11.79 -1.81 -10.55
C LYS A 169 12.97 -1.19 -11.30
N ASP A 170 12.69 -0.40 -12.34
CA ASP A 170 13.73 0.23 -13.14
C ASP A 170 14.48 1.29 -12.30
N LYS A 171 15.80 1.14 -12.16
CA LYS A 171 16.64 2.03 -11.35
C LYS A 171 16.59 3.48 -11.81
N ASN A 172 16.26 3.75 -13.07
CA ASN A 172 16.12 5.11 -13.58
C ASN A 172 14.91 5.85 -13.00
N LEU A 173 13.93 5.14 -12.42
CA LEU A 173 12.80 5.75 -11.73
C LEU A 173 13.24 6.58 -10.51
N SER A 174 14.36 6.20 -9.89
CA SER A 174 14.96 6.95 -8.75
C SER A 174 15.31 8.40 -9.09
N THR A 175 15.46 8.75 -10.37
CA THR A 175 15.71 10.13 -10.80
C THR A 175 14.50 11.05 -10.66
N GLY A 176 13.28 10.48 -10.56
CA GLY A 176 12.01 11.21 -10.59
C GLY A 176 11.61 11.78 -11.96
N ILE A 177 12.52 11.77 -12.95
CA ILE A 177 12.32 12.41 -14.26
C ILE A 177 11.15 11.77 -15.02
N PHE A 178 11.09 10.43 -15.07
CA PHE A 178 10.02 9.72 -15.76
C PHE A 178 8.63 10.11 -15.20
N PHE A 179 8.51 10.20 -13.88
CA PHE A 179 7.25 10.59 -13.24
C PHE A 179 6.88 12.05 -13.53
N LEU A 180 7.83 12.98 -13.50
CA LEU A 180 7.58 14.38 -13.85
C LEU A 180 7.16 14.53 -15.32
N GLU A 181 7.82 13.81 -16.23
CA GLU A 181 7.44 13.78 -17.65
C GLU A 181 6.03 13.20 -17.85
N LEU A 182 5.70 12.13 -17.13
CA LEU A 182 4.36 11.53 -17.16
C LEU A 182 3.29 12.48 -16.64
N LEU A 183 3.54 13.18 -15.53
CA LEU A 183 2.60 14.16 -14.96
C LEU A 183 2.37 15.34 -15.90
N ASP A 184 3.42 15.86 -16.53
CA ASP A 184 3.32 16.93 -17.53
C ASP A 184 2.63 16.45 -18.82
N ALA A 185 2.80 15.18 -19.19
CA ALA A 185 2.07 14.56 -20.30
C ALA A 185 0.57 14.39 -20.00
N ILE A 186 0.19 14.17 -18.73
CA ILE A 186 -1.22 14.11 -18.30
C ILE A 186 -1.83 15.51 -18.31
N LYS A 187 -1.15 16.52 -17.77
CA LYS A 187 -1.60 17.91 -17.76
C LYS A 187 -0.44 18.84 -18.07
N ARG A 188 -0.36 19.29 -19.33
CA ARG A 188 0.69 20.19 -19.82
C ARG A 188 0.84 21.43 -18.95
N GLY A 189 2.07 21.76 -18.59
CA GLY A 189 2.42 22.96 -17.82
C GLY A 189 2.22 22.82 -16.31
N VAL A 190 1.90 21.62 -15.80
CA VAL A 190 1.81 21.40 -14.34
C VAL A 190 3.19 21.30 -13.69
N VAL A 191 4.22 20.94 -14.47
CA VAL A 191 5.61 20.84 -14.03
C VAL A 191 6.38 22.10 -14.42
N ASN A 192 7.01 22.75 -13.43
CA ASN A 192 7.98 23.80 -13.65
C ASN A 192 9.37 23.18 -13.81
N TRP A 193 9.76 22.96 -15.06
CA TRP A 193 11.03 22.34 -15.43
C TRP A 193 12.28 23.09 -14.94
N ARG A 194 12.16 24.37 -14.50
CA ARG A 194 13.27 25.11 -13.88
C ARG A 194 13.62 24.61 -12.47
N MET A 195 12.70 23.91 -11.82
CA MET A 195 12.88 23.34 -10.48
C MET A 195 13.31 21.87 -10.53
N VAL A 196 13.41 21.28 -11.73
CA VAL A 196 13.72 19.86 -11.89
C VAL A 196 15.22 19.69 -12.00
N ALA A 197 15.80 18.93 -11.08
CA ALA A 197 17.22 18.59 -11.08
C ALA A 197 17.50 17.41 -12.01
N ARG A 198 18.78 17.14 -12.28
CA ARG A 198 19.19 16.03 -13.17
C ARG A 198 19.05 14.64 -12.53
N GLY A 199 18.88 14.56 -11.22
CA GLY A 199 18.70 13.30 -10.48
C GLY A 199 19.97 12.44 -10.43
N LYS A 200 21.15 13.06 -10.44
CA LYS A 200 22.45 12.36 -10.37
C LYS A 200 22.92 12.11 -8.95
N THR A 201 22.66 13.06 -8.05
CA THR A 201 22.98 12.95 -6.62
C THR A 201 21.73 12.58 -5.83
N ASP A 202 21.92 12.03 -4.63
CA ASP A 202 20.78 11.63 -3.79
C ASP A 202 19.92 12.84 -3.38
N GLU A 203 20.54 14.00 -3.16
CA GLU A 203 19.80 15.25 -2.89
C GLU A 203 18.94 15.67 -4.09
N GLU A 204 19.47 15.63 -5.32
CA GLU A 204 18.71 15.95 -6.53
C GLU A 204 17.54 14.97 -6.74
N LYS A 205 17.75 13.68 -6.44
CA LYS A 205 16.70 12.65 -6.53
C LYS A 205 15.59 12.90 -5.51
N LYS A 206 15.95 13.23 -4.27
CA LYS A 206 15.02 13.59 -3.19
C LYS A 206 14.19 14.82 -3.53
N GLU A 207 14.82 15.87 -4.07
CA GLU A 207 14.13 17.08 -4.53
C GLU A 207 13.10 16.74 -5.62
N ASN A 208 13.52 15.99 -6.64
CA ASN A 208 12.65 15.55 -7.73
C ASN A 208 11.49 14.67 -7.22
N ALA A 209 11.76 13.69 -6.37
CA ALA A 209 10.74 12.79 -5.80
C ALA A 209 9.72 13.55 -4.94
N SER A 210 10.17 14.48 -4.10
CA SER A 210 9.29 15.38 -3.33
C SER A 210 8.42 16.23 -4.24
N TYR A 211 8.98 16.68 -5.38
CA TYR A 211 8.25 17.44 -6.36
C TYR A 211 7.21 16.60 -7.11
N VAL A 212 7.54 15.37 -7.50
CA VAL A 212 6.60 14.38 -8.08
C VAL A 212 5.37 14.23 -7.21
N ILE A 213 5.55 13.97 -5.91
CA ILE A 213 4.45 13.79 -4.95
C ILE A 213 3.58 15.05 -4.89
N SER A 214 4.20 16.22 -4.81
CA SER A 214 3.50 17.50 -4.73
C SER A 214 2.66 17.79 -5.98
N VAL A 215 3.23 17.57 -7.17
CA VAL A 215 2.53 17.77 -8.45
C VAL A 215 1.40 16.76 -8.61
N ALA A 216 1.63 15.50 -8.28
CA ALA A 216 0.61 14.47 -8.40
C ALA A 216 -0.57 14.70 -7.44
N ARG A 217 -0.31 15.12 -6.18
CA ARG A 217 -1.38 15.55 -5.25
C ARG A 217 -2.15 16.75 -5.78
N LYS A 218 -1.47 17.72 -6.41
CA LYS A 218 -2.12 18.88 -7.07
C LYS A 218 -3.03 18.45 -8.23
N LEU A 219 -2.75 17.32 -8.89
CA LEU A 219 -3.62 16.71 -9.90
C LEU A 219 -4.77 15.88 -9.31
N GLY A 220 -4.84 15.73 -7.99
CA GLY A 220 -5.88 14.98 -7.29
C GLY A 220 -5.51 13.52 -7.02
N CYS A 221 -4.26 13.10 -7.24
CA CYS A 221 -3.83 11.75 -6.88
C CYS A 221 -3.76 11.62 -5.34
N SER A 222 -4.44 10.62 -4.80
CA SER A 222 -4.34 10.25 -3.39
C SER A 222 -3.05 9.44 -3.17
N ILE A 223 -1.98 10.12 -2.74
CA ILE A 223 -0.63 9.54 -2.58
C ILE A 223 -0.23 9.51 -1.12
N PHE A 224 0.12 8.31 -0.65
CA PHE A 224 0.60 8.03 0.70
C PHE A 224 2.10 7.68 0.76
N LEU A 225 2.77 7.68 -0.39
CA LEU A 225 4.22 7.49 -0.51
C LEU A 225 4.99 8.72 -0.03
N LEU A 226 6.21 8.47 0.44
CA LEU A 226 7.27 9.45 0.66
C LEU A 226 8.24 9.50 -0.52
N TRP A 227 9.17 10.46 -0.46
CA TRP A 227 10.20 10.63 -1.47
C TRP A 227 11.14 9.41 -1.53
N ASP A 228 11.45 8.81 -0.37
CA ASP A 228 12.30 7.62 -0.28
C ASP A 228 11.72 6.43 -1.08
N ASP A 229 10.40 6.25 -1.06
CA ASP A 229 9.71 5.18 -1.80
C ASP A 229 9.85 5.30 -3.33
N ILE A 230 10.27 6.47 -3.82
CA ILE A 230 10.56 6.71 -5.25
C ILE A 230 12.05 6.54 -5.53
N VAL A 231 12.91 6.90 -4.58
CA VAL A 231 14.37 6.95 -4.74
C VAL A 231 15.03 5.58 -4.55
N GLU A 232 14.52 4.77 -3.63
CA GLU A 232 14.98 3.41 -3.30
C GLU A 232 14.42 2.35 -4.25
#